data_AF-A0A9W6Z6X9-F1
#
_entry.id   AF-A0A9W6Z6X9-F1
#
_cell.length_a   1.000
_cell.length_b   1.000
_cell.length_c   1.000
_cell.angle_alpha   90.00
_cell.angle_beta   90.00
_cell.angle_gamma   90.00
#
_symmetry.space_group_name_H-M   'P 1'
#
loop_
_entity.id
_entity.type
_entity.pdbx_description
1 polymer ?
#
loop_
_entity_poly.entity_id
_entity_poly.type
_entity_poly.pdbx_seq_one_letter_code
_entity_poly.pdbx_strand_id
1 'polypeptide(L)'
;MSCLKSKHVKLSYQEHDRITADTQAVTHAAFLSMGVAWHQHQQYPWETPKWIGGLENAKINISLRIYSNKFHVYAGLAITNPSAHEQILQYADSCNDLFTLMIQNKKKEFKERVLLAKEKVFGHLKPDHKLLLDDDVLQQYSLSKIPPGGRQANSHLSLLAIVDSWSCLGIVPYDHIICSTPLFRIFLGVSEYLFCTPGLLDNCIKEAVSETAFRSDDLSFVIAAREWSNIVTYGDFKLYEKKFVDTQKFFEPMFPEANRVGNEMIKTILKRVRDREEESSISE
;
A
#
# COMPACT_ATOMS: atom_id res chain seq x y z
N MET A 1 -33.33 3.10 -5.29
CA MET A 1 -31.92 2.69 -5.45
C MET A 1 -31.64 1.99 -6.79
N SER A 2 -32.60 1.32 -7.45
CA SER A 2 -32.40 0.70 -8.78
C SER A 2 -31.97 1.69 -9.89
N CYS A 3 -32.29 2.98 -9.73
CA CYS A 3 -31.87 4.05 -10.63
C CYS A 3 -30.35 4.32 -10.66
N LEU A 4 -29.59 3.88 -9.65
CA LEU A 4 -28.14 4.09 -9.57
C LEU A 4 -27.32 2.96 -10.21
N LYS A 5 -27.99 1.91 -10.72
CA LYS A 5 -27.34 0.70 -11.29
C LYS A 5 -26.34 0.03 -10.33
N SER A 6 -26.57 0.12 -9.02
CA SER A 6 -25.71 -0.47 -8.00
C SER A 6 -25.77 -2.01 -8.02
N LYS A 7 -24.62 -2.68 -7.88
CA LYS A 7 -24.54 -4.12 -7.62
C LYS A 7 -24.73 -4.35 -6.12
N HIS A 8 -25.69 -5.20 -5.75
CA HIS A 8 -25.92 -5.57 -4.35
C HIS A 8 -25.32 -6.94 -4.05
N VAL A 9 -24.55 -7.03 -2.97
CA VAL A 9 -24.01 -8.28 -2.42
C VAL A 9 -24.57 -8.43 -1.01
N LYS A 10 -25.07 -9.61 -0.66
CA LYS A 10 -25.63 -9.91 0.67
C LYS A 10 -24.57 -10.62 1.50
N LEU A 11 -24.26 -10.06 2.67
CA LEU A 11 -23.26 -10.56 3.61
C LEU A 11 -23.84 -10.47 5.03
N SER A 12 -23.38 -11.35 5.93
CA SER A 12 -23.52 -11.14 7.37
C SER A 12 -22.65 -9.96 7.82
N TYR A 13 -22.91 -9.42 9.02
CA TYR A 13 -22.10 -8.33 9.55
C TYR A 13 -20.65 -8.77 9.78
N GLN A 14 -20.41 -10.03 10.18
CA GLN A 14 -19.06 -10.56 10.38
C GLN A 14 -18.29 -10.67 9.06
N GLU A 15 -18.92 -11.18 8.00
CA GLU A 15 -18.31 -11.26 6.67
C GLU A 15 -18.00 -9.87 6.13
N HIS A 16 -18.95 -8.93 6.28
CA HIS A 16 -18.75 -7.53 5.91
C HIS A 16 -17.53 -6.92 6.62
N ASP A 17 -17.44 -7.06 7.93
CA ASP A 17 -16.36 -6.45 8.72
C ASP A 17 -15.01 -7.09 8.38
N ARG A 18 -14.97 -8.40 8.18
CA ARG A 18 -13.76 -9.11 7.75
C ARG A 18 -13.28 -8.64 6.37
N ILE A 19 -14.17 -8.61 5.38
CA ILE A 19 -13.85 -8.15 4.02
C ILE A 19 -13.42 -6.68 4.02
N THR A 20 -14.07 -5.85 4.83
CA THR A 20 -13.71 -4.44 4.98
C THR A 20 -12.30 -4.31 5.56
N ALA A 21 -11.95 -5.09 6.58
CA ALA A 21 -10.60 -5.12 7.13
C ALA A 21 -9.58 -5.59 6.07
N ASP A 22 -9.81 -6.73 5.43
CA ASP A 22 -8.91 -7.34 4.44
C ASP A 22 -8.60 -6.40 3.26
N THR A 23 -9.55 -5.53 2.90
CA THR A 23 -9.40 -4.58 1.78
C THR A 23 -8.88 -3.20 2.19
N GLN A 24 -8.90 -2.83 3.47
CA GLN A 24 -8.63 -1.44 3.87
C GLN A 24 -7.62 -1.30 5.00
N ALA A 25 -7.57 -2.21 5.97
CA ALA A 25 -6.79 -2.03 7.19
C ALA A 25 -5.28 -1.91 6.93
N VAL A 26 -4.69 -2.91 6.28
CA VAL A 26 -3.25 -2.93 5.95
C VAL A 26 -2.90 -1.79 4.98
N THR A 27 -3.76 -1.53 3.99
CA THR A 27 -3.60 -0.43 3.04
C THR A 27 -3.46 0.91 3.77
N HIS A 28 -4.39 1.22 4.67
CA HIS A 28 -4.35 2.46 5.43
C HIS A 28 -3.13 2.53 6.36
N ALA A 29 -2.83 1.45 7.09
CA ALA A 29 -1.67 1.40 7.98
C ALA A 29 -0.36 1.68 7.23
N ALA A 30 -0.15 1.08 6.06
CA ALA A 30 1.03 1.30 5.23
C ALA A 30 1.20 2.77 4.84
N PHE A 31 0.17 3.38 4.26
CA PHE A 31 0.29 4.73 3.70
C PHE A 31 0.24 5.85 4.74
N LEU A 32 -0.41 5.61 5.89
CA LEU A 32 -0.29 6.48 7.07
C LEU A 32 1.12 6.41 7.66
N SER A 33 1.74 5.23 7.68
CA SER A 33 3.11 5.09 8.17
C SER A 33 4.11 5.82 7.29
N MET A 34 3.92 5.79 5.95
CA MET A 34 4.75 6.57 5.03
C MET A 34 4.65 8.07 5.27
N GLY A 35 3.44 8.60 5.40
CA GLY A 35 3.24 10.04 5.62
C GLY A 35 3.86 10.52 6.92
N VAL A 36 3.69 9.75 8.00
CA VAL A 36 4.33 10.04 9.28
C VAL A 36 5.86 10.01 9.15
N ALA A 37 6.43 9.02 8.45
CA ALA A 37 7.87 8.94 8.27
C ALA A 37 8.43 10.16 7.50
N TRP A 38 7.79 10.55 6.40
CA TRP A 38 8.17 11.76 5.65
C TRP A 38 8.05 13.04 6.49
N HIS A 39 6.96 13.18 7.25
CA HIS A 39 6.77 14.31 8.15
C HIS A 39 7.84 14.34 9.27
N GLN A 40 8.18 13.21 9.87
CA GLN A 40 9.24 13.14 10.89
C GLN A 40 10.61 13.54 10.35
N HIS A 41 10.90 13.24 9.09
CA HIS A 41 12.11 13.68 8.40
C HIS A 41 12.02 15.11 7.84
N GLN A 42 10.86 15.77 7.95
CA GLN A 42 10.58 17.08 7.33
C GLN A 42 10.89 17.06 5.83
N GLN A 43 10.53 15.98 5.15
CA GLN A 43 10.81 15.77 3.74
C GLN A 43 9.53 15.65 2.93
N TYR A 44 9.47 16.39 1.83
CA TYR A 44 8.46 16.22 0.81
C TYR A 44 8.98 15.25 -0.26
N PRO A 45 8.33 14.08 -0.45
CA PRO A 45 8.90 13.04 -1.30
C PRO A 45 9.01 13.45 -2.78
N TRP A 46 8.20 14.42 -3.23
CA TRP A 46 8.26 14.99 -4.59
C TRP A 46 9.34 16.08 -4.78
N GLU A 47 9.97 16.57 -3.70
CA GLU A 47 11.02 17.60 -3.79
C GLU A 47 12.43 17.00 -3.75
N THR A 48 12.55 15.72 -3.40
CA THR A 48 13.82 15.02 -3.36
C THR A 48 13.97 14.11 -4.58
N PRO A 49 15.16 14.01 -5.19
CA PRO A 49 15.41 13.11 -6.33
C PRO A 49 15.36 11.62 -5.93
N LYS A 50 15.07 11.33 -4.66
CA LYS A 50 15.13 10.00 -4.09
C LYS A 50 13.92 9.13 -4.43
N TRP A 51 12.72 9.70 -4.36
CA TRP A 51 11.47 8.97 -4.54
C TRP A 51 11.01 9.05 -6.00
N ILE A 52 11.81 8.49 -6.90
CA ILE A 52 11.56 8.48 -8.34
C ILE A 52 11.07 7.11 -8.83
N GLY A 53 10.20 7.14 -9.84
CA GLY A 53 9.65 5.96 -10.50
C GLY A 53 8.18 5.71 -10.21
N GLY A 54 7.57 4.82 -10.99
CA GLY A 54 6.12 4.60 -10.95
C GLY A 54 5.60 4.10 -9.60
N LEU A 55 6.34 3.16 -8.97
CA LEU A 55 6.00 2.66 -7.63
C LEU A 55 6.00 3.78 -6.59
N GLU A 56 6.95 4.71 -6.67
CA GLU A 56 7.04 5.84 -5.74
C GLU A 56 5.89 6.83 -5.95
N ASN A 57 5.61 7.17 -7.21
CA ASN A 57 4.48 8.02 -7.56
C ASN A 57 3.16 7.47 -7.01
N ALA A 58 2.89 6.16 -7.19
CA ALA A 58 1.68 5.54 -6.67
C ALA A 58 1.61 5.65 -5.14
N LYS A 59 2.70 5.34 -4.43
CA LYS A 59 2.75 5.42 -2.97
C LYS A 59 2.49 6.84 -2.45
N ILE A 60 3.11 7.84 -3.07
CA ILE A 60 2.93 9.25 -2.71
C ILE A 60 1.47 9.66 -2.94
N ASN A 61 0.90 9.39 -4.13
CA ASN A 61 -0.47 9.76 -4.46
C ASN A 61 -1.49 9.11 -3.51
N ILE A 62 -1.31 7.83 -3.17
CA ILE A 62 -2.23 7.15 -2.24
C ILE A 62 -2.13 7.73 -0.83
N SER A 63 -0.91 7.97 -0.34
CA SER A 63 -0.71 8.57 0.99
C SER A 63 -1.34 9.97 1.07
N LEU A 64 -1.09 10.85 0.10
CA LEU A 64 -1.68 12.19 0.08
C LEU A 64 -3.20 12.16 -0.04
N ARG A 65 -3.77 11.21 -0.78
CA ARG A 65 -5.22 11.02 -0.85
C ARG A 65 -5.81 10.59 0.49
N ILE A 66 -5.11 9.79 1.28
CA ILE A 66 -5.56 9.44 2.63
C ILE A 66 -5.51 10.67 3.53
N TYR A 67 -4.40 11.42 3.51
CA TYR A 67 -4.27 12.64 4.31
C TYR A 67 -5.17 13.80 3.86
N SER A 68 -5.68 13.81 2.62
CA SER A 68 -6.66 14.80 2.18
C SER A 68 -8.08 14.53 2.70
N ASN A 69 -8.30 13.44 3.43
CA ASN A 69 -9.59 13.05 3.99
C ASN A 69 -9.64 13.22 5.52
N LYS A 70 -10.79 12.90 6.13
CA LYS A 70 -11.00 13.08 7.57
C LYS A 70 -10.50 11.87 8.35
N PHE A 71 -9.71 12.12 9.40
CA PHE A 71 -9.08 11.08 10.23
C PHE A 71 -10.07 10.03 10.75
N HIS A 72 -11.28 10.44 11.15
CA HIS A 72 -12.25 9.55 11.80
C HIS A 72 -12.79 8.44 10.89
N VAL A 73 -12.71 8.60 9.56
CA VAL A 73 -13.07 7.53 8.62
C VAL A 73 -12.09 6.36 8.75
N TYR A 74 -10.80 6.68 8.92
CA TYR A 74 -9.73 5.70 9.07
C TYR A 74 -9.66 5.16 10.51
N ALA A 75 -9.76 6.05 11.51
CA ALA A 75 -9.75 5.68 12.92
C ALA A 75 -10.93 4.79 13.29
N GLY A 76 -12.13 5.09 12.77
CA GLY A 76 -13.33 4.30 13.01
C GLY A 76 -13.12 2.84 12.58
N LEU A 77 -12.76 2.61 11.32
CA LEU A 77 -12.45 1.26 10.84
C LEU A 77 -11.33 0.63 11.67
N ALA A 78 -10.22 1.34 11.86
CA ALA A 78 -9.02 0.77 12.44
C ALA A 78 -9.19 0.40 13.93
N ILE A 79 -9.99 1.13 14.70
CA ILE A 79 -10.17 0.94 16.16
C ILE A 79 -11.44 0.15 16.52
N THR A 80 -12.48 0.17 15.68
CA THR A 80 -13.74 -0.51 16.02
C THR A 80 -13.91 -1.87 15.35
N ASN A 81 -13.04 -2.23 14.40
CA ASN A 81 -13.09 -3.52 13.71
C ASN A 81 -12.00 -4.47 14.25
N PRO A 82 -12.37 -5.55 14.97
CA PRO A 82 -11.40 -6.50 15.52
C PRO A 82 -10.51 -7.16 14.46
N SER A 83 -11.02 -7.44 13.26
CA SER A 83 -10.21 -8.00 12.17
C SER A 83 -9.19 -6.98 11.63
N ALA A 84 -9.50 -5.69 11.69
CA ALA A 84 -8.53 -4.64 11.34
C ALA A 84 -7.39 -4.56 12.37
N HIS A 85 -7.68 -4.80 13.66
CA HIS A 85 -6.65 -4.78 14.71
C HIS A 85 -5.57 -5.84 14.46
N GLU A 86 -5.99 -7.08 14.23
CA GLU A 86 -5.09 -8.20 13.95
C GLU A 86 -4.21 -7.91 12.73
N GLN A 87 -4.82 -7.37 11.67
CA GLN A 87 -4.12 -7.01 10.44
C GLN A 87 -3.10 -5.89 10.61
N ILE A 88 -3.46 -4.82 11.34
CA ILE A 88 -2.56 -3.69 11.57
C ILE A 88 -1.38 -4.12 12.44
N LEU A 89 -1.63 -4.95 13.46
CA LEU A 89 -0.58 -5.51 14.31
C LEU A 89 0.39 -6.39 13.51
N GLN A 90 -0.15 -7.35 12.76
CA GLN A 90 0.66 -8.23 11.92
C GLN A 90 1.43 -7.44 10.86
N TYR A 91 0.85 -6.37 10.31
CA TYR A 91 1.56 -5.51 9.37
C TYR A 91 2.76 -4.82 10.00
N ALA A 92 2.61 -4.30 11.22
CA ALA A 92 3.73 -3.71 11.96
C ALA A 92 4.82 -4.73 12.29
N ASP A 93 4.44 -5.97 12.64
CA ASP A 93 5.37 -7.08 12.86
C ASP A 93 6.11 -7.46 11.58
N SER A 94 5.40 -7.56 10.45
CA SER A 94 6.02 -7.82 9.13
C SER A 94 7.00 -6.73 8.72
N CYS A 95 6.69 -5.45 8.97
CA CYS A 95 7.63 -4.34 8.75
C CYS A 95 8.90 -4.51 9.61
N ASN A 96 8.72 -4.80 10.90
CA ASN A 96 9.81 -4.95 11.85
C ASN A 96 10.70 -6.16 11.53
N ASP A 97 10.12 -7.31 11.21
CA ASP A 97 10.82 -8.54 10.89
C ASP A 97 11.67 -8.41 9.62
N LEU A 98 11.06 -7.91 8.53
CA LEU A 98 11.75 -7.71 7.27
C LEU A 98 12.89 -6.70 7.43
N PHE A 99 12.64 -5.57 8.10
CA PHE A 99 13.68 -4.58 8.36
C PHE A 99 14.81 -5.14 9.23
N THR A 100 14.49 -5.96 10.23
CA THR A 100 15.48 -6.63 11.08
C THR A 100 16.39 -7.52 10.25
N LEU A 101 15.84 -8.31 9.33
CA LEU A 101 16.64 -9.13 8.42
C LEU A 101 17.54 -8.28 7.50
N MET A 102 17.05 -7.13 7.02
CA MET A 102 17.82 -6.17 6.22
C MET A 102 19.02 -5.59 6.98
N ILE A 103 18.86 -5.19 8.25
CA ILE A 103 19.96 -4.62 9.06
C ILE A 103 20.94 -5.69 9.59
N GLN A 104 20.47 -6.93 9.75
CA GLN A 104 21.32 -8.07 10.14
C GLN A 104 22.06 -8.70 8.95
N ASN A 105 21.87 -8.17 7.73
CA ASN A 105 22.48 -8.70 6.51
C ASN A 105 22.11 -10.18 6.23
N LYS A 106 20.94 -10.62 6.69
CA LYS A 106 20.41 -12.00 6.56
C LYS A 106 19.71 -12.20 5.22
N LYS A 107 20.48 -12.10 4.13
CA LYS A 107 19.93 -12.07 2.77
C LYS A 107 19.18 -13.35 2.39
N LYS A 108 19.65 -14.52 2.84
CA LYS A 108 19.04 -15.81 2.49
C LYS A 108 17.66 -15.92 3.14
N GLU A 109 17.59 -15.65 4.44
CA GLU A 109 16.37 -15.69 5.23
C GLU A 109 15.35 -14.64 4.75
N PHE A 110 15.82 -13.43 4.41
CA PHE A 110 14.98 -12.39 3.81
C PHE A 110 14.37 -12.86 2.49
N LYS A 111 15.20 -13.43 1.59
CA LYS A 111 14.75 -13.94 0.30
C LYS A 111 13.73 -15.08 0.47
N GLU A 112 14.01 -16.04 1.34
CA GLU A 112 13.12 -17.18 1.59
C GLU A 112 11.76 -16.70 2.11
N ARG A 113 11.73 -15.77 3.06
CA ARG A 113 10.49 -15.21 3.61
C ARG A 113 9.66 -14.49 2.54
N VAL A 114 10.28 -13.61 1.76
CA VAL A 114 9.59 -12.84 0.71
C VAL A 114 9.07 -13.75 -0.41
N LEU A 115 9.84 -14.77 -0.81
CA LEU A 115 9.39 -15.72 -1.84
C LEU A 115 8.27 -16.64 -1.34
N LEU A 116 8.29 -17.05 -0.07
CA LEU A 116 7.17 -17.78 0.54
C LEU A 116 5.90 -16.93 0.52
N ALA A 117 6.01 -15.64 0.84
CA ALA A 117 4.89 -14.72 0.80
C ALA A 117 4.35 -14.55 -0.62
N LYS A 118 5.23 -14.43 -1.62
CA LYS A 118 4.86 -14.43 -3.04
C LYS A 118 4.02 -15.65 -3.40
N GLU A 119 4.49 -16.84 -3.05
CA GLU A 119 3.82 -18.09 -3.42
C GLU A 119 2.42 -18.18 -2.79
N LYS A 120 2.30 -17.86 -1.50
CA LYS A 120 1.00 -17.92 -0.82
C LYS A 120 -0.01 -16.91 -1.36
N VAL A 121 0.42 -15.70 -1.68
CA VAL A 121 -0.48 -14.61 -2.06
C VAL A 121 -0.77 -14.61 -3.57
N PHE A 122 0.21 -14.94 -4.40
CA PHE A 122 0.13 -14.82 -5.87
C PHE A 122 0.40 -16.12 -6.63
N GLY A 123 0.71 -17.25 -5.96
CA GLY A 123 1.00 -18.53 -6.63
C GLY A 123 -0.18 -19.13 -7.40
N HIS A 124 -1.41 -18.69 -7.13
CA HIS A 124 -2.60 -19.07 -7.87
C HIS A 124 -2.76 -18.34 -9.21
N LEU A 125 -1.98 -17.26 -9.45
CA LEU A 125 -2.02 -16.51 -10.70
C LEU A 125 -1.37 -17.32 -11.82
N LYS A 126 -2.06 -17.44 -12.96
CA LYS A 126 -1.54 -18.17 -14.12
C LYS A 126 -0.33 -17.46 -14.74
N PRO A 127 0.56 -18.17 -15.46
CA PRO A 127 1.71 -17.56 -16.14
C PRO A 127 1.34 -16.51 -17.20
N ASP A 128 0.14 -16.59 -17.78
CA ASP A 128 -0.43 -15.64 -18.74
C ASP A 128 -1.23 -14.51 -18.08
N HIS A 129 -1.19 -14.41 -16.73
CA HIS A 129 -1.88 -13.37 -15.99
C HIS A 129 -1.35 -11.99 -16.39
N LYS A 130 -2.23 -11.21 -17.02
CA LYS A 130 -1.96 -9.79 -17.30
C LYS A 130 -1.95 -9.02 -15.97
N LEU A 131 -0.86 -8.31 -15.70
CA LEU A 131 -0.74 -7.45 -14.52
C LEU A 131 -1.82 -6.35 -14.54
N LEU A 132 -2.34 -5.98 -13.37
CA LEU A 132 -3.31 -4.90 -13.22
C LEU A 132 -2.72 -3.53 -13.62
N LEU A 133 -1.42 -3.35 -13.37
CA LEU A 133 -0.68 -2.11 -13.61
C LEU A 133 0.63 -2.42 -14.34
N ASP A 134 1.06 -1.48 -15.16
CA ASP A 134 2.36 -1.49 -15.84
C ASP A 134 3.14 -0.21 -15.50
N ASP A 135 4.44 -0.22 -15.81
CA ASP A 135 5.35 0.90 -15.53
C ASP A 135 4.91 2.21 -16.21
N ASP A 136 4.39 2.12 -17.44
CA ASP A 136 3.97 3.29 -18.22
C ASP A 136 2.83 4.04 -17.53
N VAL A 137 1.84 3.33 -16.97
CA VAL A 137 0.77 3.94 -16.19
C VAL A 137 1.31 4.57 -14.93
N LEU A 138 2.13 3.85 -14.18
CA LEU A 138 2.57 4.30 -12.86
C LEU A 138 3.48 5.53 -12.96
N GLN A 139 4.29 5.65 -14.02
CA GLN A 139 5.21 6.78 -14.23
C GLN A 139 4.49 8.08 -14.63
N GLN A 140 3.31 8.00 -15.26
CA GLN A 140 2.58 9.19 -15.75
C GLN A 140 2.08 10.12 -14.64
N TYR A 141 1.94 9.64 -13.41
CA TYR A 141 1.30 10.37 -12.30
C TYR A 141 2.30 10.86 -11.26
N SER A 142 3.40 11.48 -11.69
CA SER A 142 4.37 12.08 -10.77
C SER A 142 3.93 13.47 -10.30
N LEU A 143 4.19 13.77 -9.02
CA LEU A 143 4.11 15.12 -8.46
C LEU A 143 5.44 15.89 -8.60
N SER A 144 6.52 15.21 -9.00
CA SER A 144 7.80 15.86 -9.28
C SER A 144 7.73 16.65 -10.59
N LYS A 145 8.34 17.84 -10.60
CA LYS A 145 8.49 18.68 -11.81
C LYS A 145 9.65 18.24 -12.70
N ILE A 146 10.51 17.35 -12.21
CA ILE A 146 11.62 16.76 -12.97
C ILE A 146 11.06 15.58 -13.76
N PRO A 147 11.35 15.44 -15.06
CA PRO A 147 10.90 14.29 -15.85
C PRO A 147 11.26 12.98 -15.14
N PRO A 148 10.41 11.94 -15.20
CA PRO A 148 10.70 10.63 -14.62
C PRO A 148 11.91 10.01 -15.35
N GLY A 149 13.10 10.38 -14.94
CA GLY A 149 14.36 9.90 -15.46
C GLY A 149 15.03 9.03 -14.41
N GLY A 150 15.00 7.72 -14.62
CA GLY A 150 15.69 6.74 -13.79
C GLY A 150 14.83 6.09 -12.70
N ARG A 151 15.42 5.08 -12.07
CA ARG A 151 14.90 4.37 -10.90
C ARG A 151 15.99 4.40 -9.85
N GLN A 152 15.66 4.81 -8.63
CA GLN A 152 16.56 4.60 -7.50
C GLN A 152 16.37 3.19 -6.95
N ALA A 153 17.47 2.52 -6.63
CA ALA A 153 17.45 1.23 -5.97
C ALA A 153 16.69 1.33 -4.63
N ASN A 154 15.62 0.56 -4.49
CA ASN A 154 14.71 0.60 -3.34
C ASN A 154 14.16 -0.81 -3.08
N SER A 155 14.27 -1.24 -1.82
CA SER A 155 13.65 -2.47 -1.33
C SER A 155 12.12 -2.45 -1.46
N HIS A 156 11.55 -1.24 -1.42
CA HIS A 156 10.13 -0.99 -1.24
C HIS A 156 9.58 -1.77 -0.04
N LEU A 157 10.29 -1.73 1.09
CA LEU A 157 9.95 -2.42 2.36
C LEU A 157 8.46 -2.37 2.69
N SER A 158 7.83 -1.21 2.49
CA SER A 158 6.40 -1.03 2.70
C SER A 158 5.55 -2.08 1.96
N LEU A 159 5.81 -2.30 0.66
CA LEU A 159 5.07 -3.24 -0.20
C LEU A 159 5.43 -4.69 0.12
N LEU A 160 6.70 -4.97 0.42
CA LEU A 160 7.13 -6.30 0.86
C LEU A 160 6.42 -6.71 2.15
N ALA A 161 6.32 -5.80 3.12
CA ALA A 161 5.67 -6.05 4.40
C ALA A 161 4.15 -6.28 4.28
N ILE A 162 3.51 -5.70 3.27
CA ILE A 162 2.09 -5.91 2.98
C ILE A 162 1.86 -7.36 2.56
N VAL A 163 2.63 -7.83 1.58
CA VAL A 163 2.49 -9.19 1.05
C VAL A 163 2.92 -10.23 2.09
N ASP A 164 3.95 -9.93 2.88
CA ASP A 164 4.32 -10.74 4.04
C ASP A 164 3.18 -10.84 5.06
N SER A 165 2.54 -9.71 5.41
CA SER A 165 1.42 -9.67 6.35
C SER A 165 0.22 -10.48 5.84
N TRP A 166 -0.15 -10.34 4.56
CA TRP A 166 -1.19 -11.18 3.95
C TRP A 166 -0.85 -12.66 4.00
N SER A 167 0.40 -13.01 3.71
CA SER A 167 0.91 -14.39 3.80
C SER A 167 0.85 -14.96 5.23
N CYS A 168 1.15 -14.16 6.25
CA CYS A 168 1.07 -14.55 7.65
C CYS A 168 -0.38 -14.81 8.10
N LEU A 169 -1.34 -14.01 7.60
CA LEU A 169 -2.75 -14.10 7.96
C LEU A 169 -3.57 -15.04 7.06
N GLY A 170 -2.94 -15.61 6.03
CA GLY A 170 -3.63 -16.44 5.03
C GLY A 170 -4.67 -15.66 4.22
N ILE A 171 -4.44 -14.36 4.00
CA ILE A 171 -5.33 -13.49 3.21
C ILE A 171 -4.90 -13.55 1.75
N VAL A 172 -5.85 -13.84 0.86
CA VAL A 172 -5.68 -13.72 -0.60
C VAL A 172 -6.47 -12.50 -1.08
N PRO A 173 -5.81 -11.38 -1.43
CA PRO A 173 -6.47 -10.12 -1.77
C PRO A 173 -7.49 -10.21 -2.91
N TYR A 174 -7.28 -11.13 -3.85
CA TYR A 174 -8.14 -11.32 -5.02
C TYR A 174 -9.53 -11.86 -4.67
N ASP A 175 -9.67 -12.64 -3.60
CA ASP A 175 -10.95 -13.22 -3.19
C ASP A 175 -11.99 -12.15 -2.80
N HIS A 176 -11.51 -10.98 -2.37
CA HIS A 176 -12.34 -9.89 -1.86
C HIS A 176 -12.51 -8.73 -2.87
N ILE A 177 -12.09 -8.92 -4.13
CA ILE A 177 -12.06 -7.86 -5.14
C ILE A 177 -13.46 -7.28 -5.45
N ILE A 178 -14.53 -8.06 -5.27
CA ILE A 178 -15.91 -7.63 -5.52
C ILE A 178 -16.39 -6.52 -4.56
N CYS A 179 -15.86 -6.51 -3.33
CA CYS A 179 -16.17 -5.51 -2.30
C CYS A 179 -15.02 -4.51 -2.11
N SER A 180 -14.03 -4.51 -3.01
CA SER A 180 -12.85 -3.67 -2.88
C SER A 180 -13.12 -2.20 -3.21
N THR A 181 -12.34 -1.33 -2.58
CA THR A 181 -12.31 0.10 -2.90
C THR A 181 -11.37 0.38 -4.09
N PRO A 182 -11.53 1.50 -4.81
CA PRO A 182 -10.56 1.93 -5.81
C PRO A 182 -9.12 2.01 -5.29
N LEU A 183 -8.94 2.43 -4.04
CA LEU A 183 -7.62 2.51 -3.42
C LEU A 183 -7.00 1.12 -3.25
N PHE A 184 -7.78 0.15 -2.78
CA PHE A 184 -7.33 -1.23 -2.67
C PHE A 184 -6.95 -1.83 -4.01
N ARG A 185 -7.71 -1.56 -5.08
CA ARG A 185 -7.39 -2.08 -6.43
C ARG A 185 -6.07 -1.56 -6.97
N ILE A 186 -5.81 -0.26 -6.81
CA ILE A 186 -4.52 0.35 -7.19
C ILE A 186 -3.41 -0.29 -6.38
N PHE A 187 -3.61 -0.38 -5.08
CA PHE A 187 -2.65 -0.94 -4.16
C PHE A 187 -2.30 -2.41 -4.45
N LEU A 188 -3.31 -3.24 -4.66
CA LEU A 188 -3.14 -4.63 -5.08
C LEU A 188 -2.37 -4.69 -6.39
N GLY A 189 -2.70 -3.83 -7.37
CA GLY A 189 -1.96 -3.75 -8.62
C GLY A 189 -0.50 -3.33 -8.46
N VAL A 190 -0.18 -2.44 -7.52
CA VAL A 190 1.20 -2.01 -7.23
C VAL A 190 2.00 -3.14 -6.56
N SER A 191 1.39 -3.84 -5.60
CA SER A 191 2.00 -5.01 -4.95
C SER A 191 2.20 -6.16 -5.93
N GLU A 192 1.18 -6.46 -6.74
CA GLU A 192 1.28 -7.44 -7.82
C GLU A 192 2.38 -7.06 -8.81
N TYR A 193 2.43 -5.80 -9.26
CA TYR A 193 3.46 -5.34 -10.18
C TYR A 193 4.86 -5.63 -9.63
N LEU A 194 5.12 -5.31 -8.35
CA LEU A 194 6.41 -5.58 -7.71
C LEU A 194 6.75 -7.08 -7.67
N PHE A 195 5.78 -7.93 -7.32
CA PHE A 195 6.00 -9.35 -7.07
C PHE A 195 5.97 -10.23 -8.32
N CYS A 196 5.18 -9.85 -9.32
CA CYS A 196 4.90 -10.66 -10.50
C CYS A 196 5.67 -10.20 -11.75
N THR A 197 6.21 -8.97 -11.77
CA THR A 197 7.08 -8.53 -12.87
C THR A 197 8.42 -9.29 -12.83
N PRO A 198 8.83 -9.96 -13.93
CA PRO A 198 10.08 -10.71 -13.98
C PRO A 198 11.30 -9.87 -13.58
N GLY A 199 12.12 -10.38 -12.65
CA GLY A 199 13.35 -9.74 -12.19
C GLY A 199 13.17 -8.57 -11.22
N LEU A 200 11.98 -7.98 -11.12
CA LEU A 200 11.74 -6.81 -10.27
C LEU A 200 11.86 -7.17 -8.78
N LEU A 201 11.24 -8.28 -8.36
CA LEU A 201 11.32 -8.76 -6.98
C LEU A 201 12.75 -9.15 -6.58
N ASP A 202 13.49 -9.84 -7.46
CA ASP A 202 14.88 -10.22 -7.18
C ASP A 202 15.78 -8.99 -7.01
N ASN A 203 15.55 -7.93 -7.78
CA ASN A 203 16.22 -6.65 -7.59
C ASN A 203 15.87 -6.04 -6.23
N CYS A 204 14.59 -5.97 -5.85
CA CYS A 204 14.18 -5.44 -4.54
C CYS A 204 14.81 -6.22 -3.37
N ILE A 205 14.87 -7.56 -3.48
CA ILE A 205 15.51 -8.44 -2.48
C ILE A 205 17.02 -8.18 -2.39
N LYS A 206 17.69 -7.96 -3.52
CA LYS A 206 19.11 -7.61 -3.55
C LYS A 206 19.33 -6.25 -2.89
N GLU A 207 18.56 -5.25 -3.31
CA GLU A 207 18.64 -3.86 -2.88
C GLU A 207 18.33 -3.71 -1.37
N ALA A 208 17.40 -4.50 -0.83
CA ALA A 208 17.05 -4.49 0.59
C ALA A 208 18.23 -4.72 1.53
N VAL A 209 19.22 -5.48 1.08
CA VAL A 209 20.40 -5.81 1.89
C VAL A 209 21.61 -4.99 1.47
N SER A 210 21.84 -4.79 0.17
CA SER A 210 23.04 -4.10 -0.33
C SER A 210 22.96 -2.59 -0.24
N GLU A 211 21.77 -2.01 -0.39
CA GLU A 211 21.59 -0.57 -0.42
C GLU A 211 21.19 -0.02 0.96
N THR A 212 21.72 1.16 1.26
CA THR A 212 21.48 1.87 2.53
C THR A 212 20.81 3.23 2.34
N ALA A 213 20.62 3.66 1.09
CA ALA A 213 20.08 4.99 0.76
C ALA A 213 18.71 5.26 1.40
N PHE A 214 17.86 4.23 1.54
CA PHE A 214 16.54 4.31 2.18
C PHE A 214 16.53 3.87 3.66
N ARG A 215 17.67 3.47 4.23
CA ARG A 215 17.68 2.78 5.53
C ARG A 215 17.16 3.64 6.67
N SER A 216 17.46 4.94 6.65
CA SER A 216 16.95 5.90 7.64
C SER A 216 15.44 6.11 7.51
N ASP A 217 14.92 6.10 6.29
CA ASP A 217 13.50 6.26 5.99
C ASP A 217 12.75 5.00 6.37
N ASP A 218 13.31 3.82 6.05
CA ASP A 218 12.80 2.51 6.44
C ASP A 218 12.73 2.39 7.97
N LEU A 219 13.72 2.89 8.70
CA LEU A 219 13.68 2.94 10.17
C LEU A 219 12.50 3.78 10.67
N SER A 220 12.35 5.01 10.18
CA SER A 220 11.23 5.88 10.57
C SER A 220 9.89 5.31 10.15
N PHE A 221 9.83 4.65 9.01
CA PHE A 221 8.65 3.94 8.53
C PHE A 221 8.24 2.80 9.46
N VAL A 222 9.19 1.96 9.89
CA VAL A 222 8.94 0.87 10.85
C VAL A 222 8.48 1.43 12.20
N ILE A 223 9.10 2.52 12.68
CA ILE A 223 8.68 3.19 13.91
C ILE A 223 7.24 3.71 13.77
N ALA A 224 6.91 4.35 12.66
CA ALA A 224 5.57 4.86 12.39
C ALA A 224 4.53 3.73 12.32
N ALA A 225 4.85 2.61 11.66
CA ALA A 225 3.97 1.44 11.60
C ALA A 225 3.67 0.87 12.99
N ARG A 226 4.70 0.75 13.84
CA ARG A 226 4.53 0.33 15.24
C ARG A 226 3.72 1.34 16.07
N GLU A 227 3.91 2.63 15.83
CA GLU A 227 3.15 3.67 16.52
C GLU A 227 1.65 3.58 16.17
N TRP A 228 1.30 3.45 14.88
CA TRP A 228 -0.08 3.24 14.47
C TRP A 228 -0.68 1.97 15.05
N SER A 229 0.08 0.87 15.06
CA SER A 229 -0.33 -0.37 15.71
C SER A 229 -0.65 -0.15 17.19
N ASN A 230 0.24 0.51 17.94
CA ASN A 230 0.01 0.77 19.36
C ASN A 230 -1.24 1.63 19.58
N ILE A 231 -1.42 2.70 18.80
CA ILE A 231 -2.60 3.57 18.89
C ILE A 231 -3.89 2.76 18.71
N VAL A 232 -3.91 1.87 17.71
CA VAL A 232 -5.05 0.99 17.41
C VAL A 232 -5.27 -0.03 18.52
N THR A 233 -4.22 -0.69 19.00
CA THR A 233 -4.31 -1.67 20.08
C THR A 233 -4.88 -1.08 21.37
N TYR A 234 -4.52 0.17 21.70
CA TYR A 234 -5.08 0.87 22.86
C TYR A 234 -6.42 1.58 22.60
N GLY A 235 -6.88 1.60 21.35
CA GLY A 235 -8.11 2.28 20.95
C GLY A 235 -8.11 3.79 21.20
N ASP A 236 -6.94 4.44 21.15
CA ASP A 236 -6.80 5.87 21.48
C ASP A 236 -7.16 6.76 20.28
N PHE A 237 -8.45 7.10 20.17
CA PHE A 237 -8.96 8.02 19.15
C PHE A 237 -8.30 9.41 19.20
N LYS A 238 -7.94 9.92 20.38
CA LYS A 238 -7.38 11.26 20.53
C LYS A 238 -5.94 11.30 20.01
N LEU A 239 -5.16 10.29 20.35
CA LEU A 239 -3.79 10.17 19.84
C LEU A 239 -3.79 9.90 18.33
N TYR A 240 -4.73 9.08 17.84
CA TYR A 240 -4.93 8.88 16.41
C TYR A 240 -5.21 10.21 15.69
N GLU A 241 -6.19 10.99 16.18
CA GLU A 241 -6.54 12.29 15.63
C GLU A 241 -5.33 13.22 15.59
N LYS A 242 -4.65 13.39 16.73
CA LYS A 242 -3.49 14.27 16.84
C LYS A 242 -2.42 13.89 15.81
N LYS A 243 -2.04 12.61 15.76
CA LYS A 243 -1.00 12.11 14.87
C LYS A 243 -1.36 12.31 13.40
N PHE A 244 -2.61 12.02 13.04
CA PHE A 244 -3.12 12.18 11.69
C PHE A 244 -3.13 13.65 11.29
N VAL A 245 -3.73 14.53 12.11
CA VAL A 245 -3.92 15.95 11.82
C VAL A 245 -2.60 16.69 11.77
N ASP A 246 -1.64 16.37 12.64
CA ASP A 246 -0.31 16.99 12.61
C ASP A 246 0.41 16.66 11.29
N THR A 247 0.30 15.42 10.82
CA THR A 247 0.87 14.99 9.52
C THR A 247 0.08 15.55 8.33
N GLN A 248 -1.25 15.67 8.47
CA GLN A 248 -2.11 16.28 7.47
C GLN A 248 -1.74 17.75 7.22
N LYS A 249 -1.52 18.53 8.28
CA LYS A 249 -1.09 19.94 8.18
C LYS A 249 0.23 20.09 7.43
N PHE A 250 1.17 19.17 7.63
CA PHE A 250 2.45 19.18 6.92
C PHE A 250 2.27 19.07 5.40
N PHE A 251 1.29 18.28 4.93
CA PHE A 251 1.01 18.07 3.51
C PHE A 251 -0.06 19.00 2.92
N GLU A 252 -0.74 19.79 3.74
CA GLU A 252 -1.86 20.65 3.34
C GLU A 252 -1.58 21.54 2.13
N PRO A 253 -0.38 22.17 1.99
CA PRO A 253 -0.08 22.99 0.82
C PRO A 253 -0.12 22.22 -0.51
N MET A 254 0.12 20.90 -0.50
CA MET A 254 0.18 20.07 -1.70
C MET A 254 -1.16 19.42 -2.08
N PHE A 255 -2.16 19.43 -1.18
CA PHE A 255 -3.44 18.75 -1.44
C PHE A 255 -4.16 19.17 -2.72
N PRO A 256 -4.20 20.46 -3.13
CA PRO A 256 -4.88 20.83 -4.38
C PRO A 256 -4.31 20.10 -5.60
N GLU A 257 -2.98 20.02 -5.70
CA GLU A 257 -2.29 19.38 -6.82
C GLU A 257 -2.30 17.85 -6.69
N ALA A 258 -2.06 17.33 -5.49
CA ALA A 258 -2.13 15.89 -5.21
C ALA A 258 -3.53 15.31 -5.51
N ASN A 259 -4.59 16.04 -5.18
CA ASN A 259 -5.95 15.64 -5.51
C ASN A 259 -6.18 15.63 -7.02
N ARG A 260 -5.65 16.61 -7.76
CA ARG A 260 -5.77 16.67 -9.21
C ARG A 260 -5.08 15.47 -9.87
N VAL A 261 -3.80 15.25 -9.56
CA VAL A 261 -2.99 14.15 -10.14
C VAL A 261 -3.51 12.79 -9.70
N GLY A 262 -3.80 12.62 -8.40
CA GLY A 262 -4.34 11.38 -7.85
C GLY A 262 -5.67 10.99 -8.48
N ASN A 263 -6.62 11.93 -8.64
CA ASN A 263 -7.91 11.63 -9.27
C ASN A 263 -7.77 11.14 -10.71
N GLU A 264 -6.84 11.71 -11.49
CA GLU A 264 -6.57 11.23 -12.85
C GLU A 264 -5.96 9.82 -12.84
N MET A 265 -5.01 9.55 -11.93
CA MET A 265 -4.43 8.21 -11.74
C MET A 265 -5.53 7.17 -11.47
N ILE A 266 -6.42 7.47 -10.52
CA ILE A 266 -7.51 6.57 -10.12
C ILE A 266 -8.50 6.35 -11.27
N LYS A 267 -8.87 7.39 -12.02
CA LYS A 267 -9.75 7.26 -13.18
C LYS A 267 -9.15 6.33 -14.23
N THR A 268 -7.88 6.52 -14.56
CA THR A 268 -7.19 5.70 -15.58
C THR A 268 -7.08 4.25 -15.16
N ILE A 269 -6.70 4.00 -13.90
CA ILE A 269 -6.58 2.64 -13.38
C ILE A 269 -7.94 1.96 -13.32
N LEU A 270 -8.97 2.62 -12.79
CA LEU A 270 -10.33 2.07 -12.74
C LEU A 270 -10.89 1.76 -14.12
N LYS A 271 -10.59 2.60 -15.13
CA LYS A 271 -10.97 2.34 -16.51
C LYS A 271 -10.35 1.04 -17.02
N ARG A 272 -9.03 0.86 -16.88
CA ARG A 272 -8.32 -0.36 -17.30
C ARG A 272 -8.82 -1.62 -16.58
N VAL A 273 -9.10 -1.51 -15.28
CA VAL A 273 -9.63 -2.63 -14.50
C VAL A 273 -11.01 -3.03 -15.00
N ARG A 274 -11.89 -2.05 -15.31
CA ARG A 274 -13.20 -2.34 -15.90
C ARG A 274 -13.08 -2.99 -17.28
N ASP A 275 -12.25 -2.42 -18.15
CA ASP A 275 -12.04 -2.93 -19.51
C ASP A 275 -11.55 -4.41 -19.46
N ARG A 276 -10.73 -4.77 -18.46
CA ARG A 276 -10.28 -6.16 -18.20
C ARG A 276 -11.38 -7.07 -17.66
N GLU A 277 -12.22 -6.59 -16.74
CA GLU A 277 -13.36 -7.36 -16.23
C GLU A 277 -14.35 -7.67 -17.37
N GLU A 278 -14.56 -6.73 -18.28
CA GLU A 278 -15.37 -6.91 -19.49
C GLU A 278 -14.74 -7.96 -20.44
N GLU A 279 -13.43 -7.87 -20.73
CA GLU A 279 -12.71 -8.88 -21.55
C GLU A 279 -12.83 -10.30 -20.98
N SER A 280 -12.64 -10.45 -19.66
CA SER A 280 -12.71 -11.75 -18.97
C SER A 280 -14.12 -12.35 -19.04
N SER A 281 -15.16 -11.51 -18.95
CA SER A 281 -16.56 -11.92 -19.01
C SER A 281 -17.07 -12.30 -20.40
N ILE A 282 -16.33 -11.89 -21.46
CA ILE A 282 -16.62 -12.24 -22.85
C ILE A 282 -15.91 -13.56 -23.25
N SER A 283 -14.90 -13.97 -22.49
CA SER A 283 -14.13 -15.20 -22.70
C SER A 283 -14.63 -16.43 -21.92
N GLU A 284 -15.65 -16.27 -21.08
CA GLU A 284 -16.43 -17.34 -20.43
C GLU A 284 -17.76 -17.58 -21.15
#